data_AF-A0A444K2A3-F1
#
_entry.id   AF-A0A444K2A3-F1
#
_cell.length_a   1.000
_cell.length_b   1.000
_cell.length_c   1.000
_cell.angle_alpha   90.00
_cell.angle_beta   90.00
_cell.angle_gamma   90.00
#
_symmetry.space_group_name_H-M   'P 1'
#
loop_
_entity.id
_entity.type
_entity.pdbx_description
1 polymer ?
#
loop_
_entity_poly.entity_id
_entity_poly.type
_entity_poly.pdbx_seq_one_letter_code
_entity_poly.pdbx_strand_id
1 'polypeptide(L)'
;MMKRLLFSAAFSVAIQTHAHGAQTPRPGNLDGRVTSVVYQPNNVVTVNATYGISTMIIFDEDERFETISLGDTESWQVAPSEKGNILFVKPVAKNVTTNMNVVTTKRIYFIELHDYAPEAGRKVFGVRFVYPEKDLNAALRK
;
A
#
# COMPACT_ATOMS: atom_id res chain seq x y z
N MET A 1 66.33 10.32 -11.91
CA MET A 1 65.12 11.15 -12.13
C MET A 1 64.12 10.36 -12.97
N MET A 2 63.13 9.72 -12.35
CA MET A 2 61.97 9.18 -13.07
C MET A 2 60.77 9.16 -12.12
N LYS A 3 59.75 9.93 -12.47
CA LYS A 3 58.61 10.29 -11.61
C LYS A 3 57.69 9.08 -11.42
N ARG A 4 57.41 8.73 -10.17
CA ARG A 4 56.32 7.83 -9.78
C ARG A 4 54.99 8.49 -10.13
N LEU A 5 54.24 7.91 -11.06
CA LEU A 5 52.84 8.25 -11.30
C LEU A 5 51.98 7.22 -10.59
N LEU A 6 51.56 7.55 -9.37
CA LEU A 6 50.52 6.84 -8.64
C LEU A 6 49.17 7.24 -9.24
N PHE A 7 48.58 6.36 -10.05
CA PHE A 7 47.17 6.48 -10.43
C PHE A 7 46.31 5.97 -9.27
N SER A 8 45.85 6.89 -8.42
CA SER A 8 44.83 6.59 -7.41
C SER A 8 43.47 6.65 -8.11
N ALA A 9 42.93 5.50 -8.51
CA ALA A 9 41.55 5.40 -8.99
C ALA A 9 40.62 5.42 -7.77
N ALA A 10 40.10 6.59 -7.42
CA ALA A 10 39.06 6.73 -6.41
C ALA A 10 37.74 6.16 -6.96
N PHE A 11 37.37 4.97 -6.50
CA PHE A 11 36.07 4.35 -6.80
C PHE A 11 35.02 4.96 -5.87
N SER A 12 34.39 6.05 -6.29
CA SER A 12 33.24 6.63 -5.58
C SER A 12 32.05 5.68 -5.68
N VAL A 13 31.83 4.87 -4.65
CA VAL A 13 30.59 4.09 -4.50
C VAL A 13 29.47 5.09 -4.21
N ALA A 14 28.73 5.46 -5.24
CA ALA A 14 27.49 6.21 -5.07
C ALA A 14 26.48 5.28 -4.38
N ILE A 15 26.20 5.54 -3.11
CA ILE A 15 25.07 4.93 -2.41
C ILE A 15 23.81 5.52 -3.05
N GLN A 16 23.27 4.83 -4.05
CA GLN A 16 21.99 5.19 -4.63
C GLN A 16 20.90 4.89 -3.58
N THR A 17 20.46 5.93 -2.87
CA THR A 17 19.22 5.88 -2.13
C THR A 17 18.08 5.75 -3.14
N HIS A 18 17.62 4.53 -3.40
CA HIS A 18 16.45 4.31 -4.25
C HIS A 18 15.23 4.88 -3.52
N ALA A 19 14.70 6.01 -4.02
CA ALA A 19 13.35 6.41 -3.69
C ALA A 19 12.40 5.43 -4.40
N HIS A 20 11.76 4.55 -3.63
CA HIS A 20 10.72 3.69 -4.17
C HIS A 20 9.47 4.54 -4.44
N GLY A 21 8.90 4.40 -5.63
CA GLY A 21 7.57 4.93 -5.92
C GLY A 21 6.50 4.19 -5.12
N ALA A 22 5.24 4.60 -5.27
CA ALA A 22 4.12 3.98 -4.57
C ALA A 22 4.11 2.45 -4.75
N GLN A 23 3.95 1.73 -3.65
CA GLN A 23 3.97 0.28 -3.61
C GLN A 23 2.65 -0.28 -4.14
N THR A 24 2.74 -1.18 -5.11
CA THR A 24 1.56 -1.89 -5.63
C THR A 24 1.38 -3.24 -4.92
N PRO A 25 0.18 -3.57 -4.42
CA PRO A 25 -0.13 -4.89 -3.87
C PRO A 25 0.12 -6.03 -4.87
N ARG A 26 0.63 -7.16 -4.36
CA ARG A 26 0.93 -8.35 -5.15
C ARG A 26 -0.27 -9.30 -5.20
N PRO A 27 -0.60 -9.89 -6.36
CA PRO A 27 -1.66 -10.90 -6.48
C PRO A 27 -1.41 -12.13 -5.60
N GLY A 28 -2.48 -12.68 -5.02
CA GLY A 28 -2.46 -13.95 -4.31
C GLY A 28 -2.41 -15.16 -5.26
N ASN A 29 -1.93 -16.29 -4.74
CA ASN A 29 -1.77 -17.52 -5.53
C ASN A 29 -3.09 -18.24 -5.86
N LEU A 30 -4.12 -18.11 -5.01
CA LEU A 30 -5.42 -18.77 -5.20
C LEU A 30 -6.37 -17.95 -6.08
N ASP A 31 -6.37 -16.62 -5.88
CA ASP A 31 -7.13 -15.67 -6.68
C ASP A 31 -6.34 -14.37 -6.76
N GLY A 32 -5.95 -13.96 -7.97
CA GLY A 32 -5.12 -12.77 -8.17
C GLY A 32 -5.81 -11.45 -7.82
N ARG A 33 -7.13 -11.47 -7.58
CA ARG A 33 -7.93 -10.30 -7.16
C ARG A 33 -7.88 -10.08 -5.65
N VAL A 34 -7.38 -11.06 -4.90
CA VAL A 34 -7.07 -10.92 -3.48
C VAL A 34 -5.56 -10.70 -3.37
N THR A 35 -5.18 -9.47 -3.09
CA THR A 35 -3.81 -9.00 -3.14
C THR A 35 -3.27 -8.74 -1.73
N SER A 36 -1.94 -8.69 -1.61
CA SER A 36 -1.28 -8.36 -0.34
C SER A 36 -0.12 -7.38 -0.53
N VAL A 37 0.16 -6.62 0.51
CA VAL A 37 1.19 -5.58 0.50
C VAL A 37 1.89 -5.56 1.86
N VAL A 38 3.23 -5.63 1.87
CA VAL A 38 3.99 -5.50 3.12
C VAL A 38 3.91 -4.05 3.57
N TYR A 39 3.52 -3.82 4.82
CA TYR A 39 3.52 -2.49 5.40
C TYR A 39 4.95 -1.94 5.48
N GLN A 40 5.12 -0.70 5.04
CA GLN A 40 6.35 0.06 5.19
C GLN A 40 6.00 1.45 5.73
N PRO A 41 6.64 1.92 6.83
CA PRO A 41 6.38 3.25 7.34
C PRO A 41 6.80 4.29 6.31
N ASN A 42 6.00 5.37 6.19
CA ASN A 42 6.24 6.48 5.26
C ASN A 42 6.28 6.10 3.77
N ASN A 43 5.64 4.98 3.38
CA ASN A 43 5.45 4.62 1.98
C ASN A 43 3.98 4.78 1.56
N VAL A 44 3.75 5.08 0.29
CA VAL A 44 2.42 5.17 -0.31
C VAL A 44 2.04 3.82 -0.91
N VAL A 45 0.81 3.37 -0.70
CA VAL A 45 0.27 2.17 -1.34
C VAL A 45 -0.76 2.55 -2.39
N THR A 46 -0.57 2.08 -3.62
CA THR A 46 -1.56 2.23 -4.69
C THR A 46 -2.62 1.13 -4.59
N VAL A 47 -3.87 1.52 -4.40
CA VAL A 47 -5.03 0.62 -4.42
C VAL A 47 -5.82 0.86 -5.70
N ASN A 48 -5.80 -0.14 -6.57
CA ASN A 48 -6.55 -0.17 -7.82
C ASN A 48 -7.96 -0.69 -7.55
N ALA A 49 -8.95 0.18 -7.47
CA ALA A 49 -10.36 -0.19 -7.36
C ALA A 49 -11.04 -0.14 -8.72
N THR A 50 -12.22 -0.75 -8.84
CA THR A 50 -12.98 -0.77 -10.11
C THR A 50 -14.36 -0.16 -9.87
N TYR A 51 -14.82 0.68 -10.80
CA TYR A 51 -16.18 1.21 -10.76
C TYR A 51 -17.22 0.10 -10.62
N GLY A 52 -18.16 0.26 -9.69
CA GLY A 52 -19.19 -0.74 -9.39
C GLY A 52 -18.71 -1.94 -8.57
N ILE A 53 -17.44 -1.99 -8.14
CA ILE A 53 -16.87 -3.05 -7.31
C ILE A 53 -16.43 -2.47 -5.96
N SER A 54 -16.76 -3.17 -4.88
CA SER A 54 -16.25 -2.84 -3.55
C SER A 54 -14.90 -3.53 -3.33
N THR A 55 -13.88 -2.75 -2.99
CA THR A 55 -12.54 -3.26 -2.64
C THR A 55 -12.37 -3.23 -1.14
N MET A 56 -12.02 -4.37 -0.55
CA MET A 56 -11.75 -4.49 0.88
C MET A 56 -10.27 -4.21 1.17
N ILE A 57 -9.98 -3.29 2.08
CA ILE A 57 -8.64 -3.06 2.61
C ILE A 57 -8.59 -3.60 4.03
N ILE A 58 -7.68 -4.54 4.29
CA ILE A 58 -7.60 -5.29 5.54
C ILE A 58 -6.30 -4.90 6.26
N PHE A 59 -6.46 -4.31 7.43
CA PHE A 59 -5.40 -3.91 8.35
C PHE A 59 -5.16 -5.00 9.40
N ASP A 60 -4.14 -4.82 10.23
CA ASP A 60 -3.85 -5.70 11.36
C ASP A 60 -5.08 -5.84 12.27
N GLU A 61 -5.38 -7.06 12.72
CA GLU A 61 -6.58 -7.34 13.52
C GLU A 61 -6.61 -6.64 14.88
N ASP A 62 -5.44 -6.23 15.38
CA ASP A 62 -5.25 -5.53 16.64
C ASP A 62 -5.22 -4.00 16.46
N GLU A 63 -5.43 -3.49 15.24
CA GLU A 63 -5.58 -2.07 14.96
C GLU A 63 -7.04 -1.63 15.05
N ARG A 64 -7.24 -0.38 15.47
CA ARG A 64 -8.53 0.29 15.43
C ARG A 64 -8.38 1.64 14.73
N PHE A 65 -9.36 2.00 13.92
CA PHE A 65 -9.38 3.31 13.25
C PHE A 65 -9.56 4.44 14.25
N GLU A 66 -8.70 5.45 14.15
CA GLU A 66 -8.83 6.71 14.88
C GLU A 66 -9.32 7.83 13.95
N THR A 67 -8.75 7.91 12.75
CA THR A 67 -9.13 8.92 11.77
C THR A 67 -8.97 8.39 10.35
N ILE A 68 -9.92 8.70 9.49
CA ILE A 68 -9.88 8.43 8.05
C ILE A 68 -10.12 9.75 7.34
N SER A 69 -9.20 10.14 6.48
CA SER A 69 -9.30 11.37 5.68
C SER A 69 -9.19 10.99 4.21
N LEU A 70 -10.19 11.36 3.43
CA LEU A 70 -10.32 11.08 2.00
C LEU A 70 -10.33 12.40 1.24
N GLY A 71 -9.55 12.50 0.15
CA GLY A 71 -9.44 13.73 -0.64
C GLY A 71 -10.71 14.05 -1.41
N ASP A 72 -11.13 13.16 -2.31
CA ASP A 72 -12.33 13.31 -3.13
C ASP A 72 -13.47 12.43 -2.59
N THR A 73 -14.26 12.99 -1.68
CA THR A 73 -15.41 12.32 -1.05
C THR A 73 -16.64 12.26 -1.94
N GLU A 74 -16.67 12.99 -3.06
CA GLU A 74 -17.77 12.97 -4.03
C GLU A 74 -17.64 11.78 -4.99
N SER A 75 -16.41 11.48 -5.40
CA SER A 75 -16.10 10.40 -6.33
C SER A 75 -15.83 9.04 -5.66
N TRP A 76 -15.62 9.02 -4.35
CA TRP A 76 -15.25 7.83 -3.59
C TRP A 76 -16.09 7.64 -2.32
N GLN A 77 -16.56 6.42 -2.13
CA GLN A 77 -17.19 5.98 -0.87
C GLN A 77 -16.21 5.13 -0.08
N VAL A 78 -16.05 5.46 1.20
CA VAL A 78 -15.24 4.71 2.16
C VAL A 78 -16.10 4.40 3.38
N ALA A 79 -16.16 3.13 3.76
CA ALA A 79 -16.94 2.66 4.92
C ALA A 79 -16.09 1.72 5.79
N PRO A 80 -15.85 2.05 7.07
CA PRO A 80 -15.21 1.11 7.99
C PRO A 80 -16.15 -0.02 8.40
N SER A 81 -15.60 -1.22 8.58
CA SER A 81 -16.32 -2.32 9.22
C SER A 81 -16.52 -2.05 10.72
N GLU A 82 -17.55 -2.63 11.31
CA GLU A 82 -17.85 -2.53 12.75
C GLU A 82 -16.69 -3.00 13.65
N LYS A 83 -15.93 -4.02 13.21
CA LYS A 83 -14.78 -4.56 13.96
C LYS A 83 -13.52 -3.66 13.91
N GLY A 84 -13.54 -2.62 13.08
CA GLY A 84 -12.57 -1.52 13.12
C GLY A 84 -11.20 -1.78 12.47
N ASN A 85 -11.02 -2.87 11.72
CA ASN A 85 -9.75 -3.18 11.03
C ASN A 85 -9.92 -3.44 9.52
N ILE A 86 -11.11 -3.24 8.97
CA ILE A 86 -11.40 -3.38 7.54
C ILE A 86 -12.04 -2.09 7.04
N LEU A 87 -11.58 -1.59 5.88
CA LEU A 87 -12.24 -0.53 5.12
C LEU A 87 -12.79 -1.09 3.82
N PHE A 88 -14.01 -0.72 3.48
CA PHE A 88 -14.58 -0.91 2.15
C PHE A 88 -14.40 0.38 1.36
N VAL A 89 -13.81 0.27 0.18
CA VAL A 89 -13.55 1.40 -0.71
C VAL A 89 -14.22 1.13 -2.06
N LYS A 90 -15.01 2.09 -2.53
CA LYS A 90 -15.75 1.99 -3.78
C LYS A 90 -15.73 3.32 -4.55
N PRO A 91 -15.19 3.36 -5.77
CA PRO A 91 -15.38 4.51 -6.63
C PRO A 91 -16.84 4.59 -7.11
N VAL A 92 -17.41 5.80 -7.08
CA VAL A 92 -18.77 6.12 -7.52
C VAL A 92 -18.82 7.12 -8.68
N ALA A 93 -17.65 7.59 -9.11
CA ALA A 93 -17.42 8.22 -10.41
C ALA A 93 -16.37 7.44 -11.23
N LYS A 94 -16.23 7.76 -12.51
CA LYS A 94 -15.31 7.10 -13.45
C LYS A 94 -14.09 7.97 -13.74
N ASN A 95 -12.93 7.34 -13.97
CA ASN A 95 -11.67 8.00 -14.31
C ASN A 95 -11.24 9.02 -13.24
N VAL A 96 -11.23 8.56 -11.99
CA VAL A 96 -10.98 9.36 -10.79
C VAL A 96 -9.82 8.77 -10.00
N THR A 97 -8.98 9.66 -9.49
CA THR A 97 -7.84 9.31 -8.64
C THR A 97 -7.82 10.26 -7.46
N THR A 98 -7.55 9.74 -6.27
CA THR A 98 -7.46 10.56 -5.06
C THR A 98 -6.55 9.90 -4.03
N ASN A 99 -6.34 10.56 -2.90
CA ASN A 99 -5.63 10.00 -1.76
C ASN A 99 -6.58 9.72 -0.60
N MET A 100 -6.17 8.75 0.22
CA MET A 100 -6.79 8.44 1.50
C MET A 100 -5.70 8.22 2.55
N ASN A 101 -5.82 8.92 3.67
CA ASN A 101 -4.97 8.74 4.84
C ASN A 101 -5.76 8.03 5.94
N VAL A 102 -5.16 7.00 6.53
CA VAL A 102 -5.77 6.23 7.62
C VAL A 102 -4.83 6.28 8.82
N VAL A 103 -5.34 6.80 9.94
CA VAL A 103 -4.67 6.77 11.23
C VAL A 103 -5.35 5.72 12.09
N THR A 104 -4.55 4.81 12.63
CA THR A 104 -4.98 3.77 13.55
C THR A 104 -4.24 3.90 14.87
N THR A 105 -4.67 3.13 15.87
CA THR A 105 -4.01 3.01 17.17
C THR A 105 -2.55 2.54 17.11
N LYS A 106 -2.05 2.04 15.97
CA LYS A 106 -0.66 1.57 15.82
C LYS A 106 0.11 2.22 14.68
N ARG A 107 -0.55 2.54 13.57
CA ARG A 107 0.09 2.87 12.29
C ARG A 107 -0.66 3.94 11.52
N ILE A 108 0.08 4.67 10.71
CA ILE A 108 -0.43 5.60 9.71
C ILE A 108 -0.22 4.98 8.33
N TYR A 109 -1.24 5.10 7.48
CA TYR A 109 -1.25 4.61 6.11
C TYR A 109 -1.52 5.76 5.13
N PHE A 110 -0.70 5.82 4.09
CA PHE A 110 -0.88 6.72 2.95
C PHE A 110 -1.30 5.88 1.75
N ILE A 111 -2.51 6.08 1.26
CA ILE A 111 -3.08 5.27 0.20
C ILE A 111 -3.44 6.17 -0.98
N GLU A 112 -2.99 5.78 -2.16
CA GLU A 112 -3.41 6.38 -3.43
C GLU A 112 -4.48 5.48 -4.05
N LEU A 113 -5.66 6.03 -4.32
CA LEU A 113 -6.80 5.33 -4.87
C LEU A 113 -6.91 5.61 -6.37
N HIS A 114 -6.88 4.57 -7.19
CA HIS A 114 -7.10 4.65 -8.63
C HIS A 114 -8.34 3.87 -8.99
N ASP A 115 -9.26 4.48 -9.72
CA ASP A 115 -10.37 3.74 -10.33
C ASP A 115 -9.94 3.09 -11.65
N TYR A 116 -10.69 2.05 -12.02
CA TYR A 116 -10.65 1.44 -13.34
C TYR A 116 -12.07 1.25 -13.84
N ALA A 117 -12.22 1.37 -15.16
CA ALA A 117 -13.46 1.02 -15.82
C ALA A 117 -13.78 -0.49 -15.63
N PRO A 118 -15.06 -0.88 -15.49
CA PRO A 118 -15.46 -2.28 -15.29
C PRO A 118 -14.93 -3.25 -16.36
N GLU A 119 -14.82 -2.75 -17.60
CA GLU A 119 -14.35 -3.42 -18.80
C GLU A 119 -12.82 -3.56 -18.90
N ALA A 120 -12.04 -2.85 -18.06
CA ALA A 120 -10.58 -2.88 -18.09
C ALA A 120 -9.96 -4.22 -17.65
N GLY A 121 -10.79 -5.18 -17.20
CA GLY A 121 -10.33 -6.49 -16.73
C GLY A 121 -9.53 -6.46 -15.42
N ARG A 122 -9.28 -5.28 -14.85
CA ARG A 122 -8.57 -5.08 -13.58
C ARG A 122 -9.58 -4.98 -12.45
N LYS A 123 -9.68 -6.05 -11.66
CA LYS A 123 -10.59 -6.14 -10.51
C LYS A 123 -9.79 -6.55 -9.28
N VAL A 124 -9.75 -5.69 -8.26
CA VAL A 124 -9.20 -6.04 -6.95
C VAL A 124 -10.37 -6.12 -5.97
N PHE A 125 -10.50 -7.24 -5.29
CA PHE A 125 -11.54 -7.46 -4.27
C PHE A 125 -11.00 -7.26 -2.87
N GLY A 126 -9.71 -7.56 -2.67
CA GLY A 126 -9.06 -7.44 -1.37
C GLY A 126 -7.63 -6.95 -1.49
N VAL A 127 -7.22 -6.10 -0.55
CA VAL A 127 -5.85 -5.68 -0.29
C VAL A 127 -5.57 -5.94 1.18
N ARG A 128 -4.65 -6.86 1.47
CA ARG A 128 -4.24 -7.18 2.83
C ARG A 128 -2.87 -6.59 3.15
N PHE A 129 -2.80 -5.79 4.20
CA PHE A 129 -1.51 -5.40 4.78
C PHE A 129 -0.87 -6.58 5.52
N VAL A 130 0.43 -6.79 5.29
CA VAL A 130 1.24 -7.84 5.91
C VAL A 130 2.33 -7.19 6.76
N TYR A 131 2.59 -7.77 7.93
CA TYR A 131 3.46 -7.22 8.96
C TYR A 131 4.49 -8.28 9.36
N PRO A 132 5.65 -8.36 8.68
CA PRO A 132 6.64 -9.42 8.87
C PRO A 132 7.09 -9.62 10.32
N GLU A 133 7.13 -8.53 11.10
CA GLU A 133 7.46 -8.55 12.52
C GLU A 133 6.45 -9.35 13.35
N LYS A 134 5.17 -9.36 12.97
CA LYS A 134 4.12 -10.09 13.70
C LYS A 134 4.23 -11.59 13.46
N ASP A 135 4.52 -11.99 12.22
CA ASP A 135 4.75 -13.38 11.86
C ASP A 135 5.99 -13.94 12.56
N LEU A 136 7.08 -13.16 12.61
CA LEU A 136 8.29 -13.53 13.35
C LEU A 136 8.01 -13.71 14.84
N ASN A 137 7.31 -12.76 15.46
CA ASN A 137 6.95 -12.83 16.88
C ASN A 137 6.05 -14.04 17.19
N ALA A 138 5.13 -14.39 16.28
CA ALA A 138 4.28 -15.57 16.43
C ALA A 138 5.07 -16.88 16.34
N ALA A 139 6.09 -16.94 15.47
CA ALA A 139 6.97 -18.10 15.35
C ALA A 139 7.86 -18.30 16.58
N LEU A 140 8.37 -17.22 17.20
CA LEU A 140 9.20 -17.27 18.40
C LEU A 140 8.46 -17.71 19.67
N ARG A 141 7.13 -17.65 19.67
CA ARG A 141 6.27 -18.05 20.81
C ARG A 141 5.92 -19.54 20.80
N LYS A 142 6.30 -20.27 19.75
CA LYS A 142 6.11 -21.73 19.63
C LYS A 142 7.35 -22.46 20.13
#